data_AF-A0A1W9Q1F1-F1
#
_entry.id   AF-A0A1W9Q1F1-F1
#
_cell.length_a   1.000
_cell.length_b   1.000
_cell.length_c   1.000
_cell.angle_alpha   90.00
_cell.angle_beta   90.00
_cell.angle_gamma   90.00
#
_symmetry.space_group_name_H-M   'P 1'
#
loop_
_entity.id
_entity.type
_entity.pdbx_description
1 polymer ?
#
loop_
_entity_poly.entity_id
_entity_poly.type
_entity_poly.pdbx_seq_one_letter_code
_entity_poly.pdbx_strand_id
1 'polypeptide(L)' 'MDKQMINDKRIKELEEKIADLEKRWPAHSIPPAMLQELDDLEEELAKALKEARREENDA' A
#
# COMPACT_ATOMS: atom_id res chain seq x y z
N MET A 1 5.83 -16.39 14.13
CA MET A 1 5.84 -15.80 12.78
C MET A 1 6.62 -14.52 12.90
N ASP A 2 7.76 -14.43 12.23
CA ASP A 2 8.66 -13.28 12.31
C ASP A 2 7.95 -12.02 11.87
N LYS A 3 8.09 -10.96 12.66
CA LYS A 3 7.36 -9.69 12.47
C LYS A 3 7.70 -9.03 11.13
N GLN A 4 8.95 -9.18 10.69
CA GLN A 4 9.41 -8.76 9.37
C GLN A 4 8.62 -9.41 8.21
N MET A 5 8.35 -10.72 8.28
CA MET A 5 7.56 -11.41 7.25
C MET A 5 6.10 -10.94 7.21
N ILE A 6 5.56 -10.40 8.31
CA ILE A 6 4.20 -9.85 8.36
C ILE A 6 4.16 -8.51 7.64
N ASN A 7 5.17 -7.66 7.87
CA ASN A 7 5.29 -6.37 7.20
C ASN A 7 5.47 -6.53 5.68
N ASP A 8 6.33 -7.46 5.24
CA ASP A 8 6.54 -7.74 3.81
C ASP A 8 5.26 -8.22 3.12
N LYS A 9 4.49 -9.09 3.78
CA LYS A 9 3.18 -9.53 3.26
C LYS A 9 2.19 -8.37 3.17
N ARG A 10 2.14 -7.53 4.20
CA ARG A 10 1.22 -6.38 4.23
C ARG A 10 1.55 -5.37 3.13
N ILE A 11 2.82 -5.06 2.94
CA ILE A 11 3.31 -4.19 1.86
C ILE A 11 2.87 -4.74 0.52
N LYS A 12 3.12 -6.02 0.26
CA LYS A 12 2.73 -6.67 -1.00
C LYS A 12 1.22 -6.64 -1.25
N GLU A 13 0.41 -6.90 -0.22
CA GLU A 13 -1.05 -6.81 -0.33
C GLU A 13 -1.54 -5.40 -0.69
N LEU A 14 -0.89 -4.36 -0.14
CA LEU A 14 -1.22 -2.97 -0.43
C LEU A 14 -0.84 -2.60 -1.87
N GLU A 15 0.36 -3.00 -2.32
CA GLU A 15 0.80 -2.82 -3.71
C GLU A 15 -0.15 -3.51 -4.71
N GLU A 16 -0.57 -4.75 -4.42
CA GLU A 16 -1.54 -5.48 -5.26
C GLU A 16 -2.88 -4.75 -5.35
N LYS A 17 -3.39 -4.23 -4.22
CA LYS A 17 -4.64 -3.46 -4.20
C LYS A 17 -4.55 -2.16 -4.99
N ILE A 18 -3.45 -1.44 -4.87
CA ILE A 18 -3.20 -0.21 -5.64
C ILE A 18 -3.17 -0.54 -7.12
N ALA A 19 -2.39 -1.53 -7.54
CA ALA A 19 -2.31 -1.93 -8.93
C ALA A 19 -3.67 -2.38 -9.50
N ASP A 20 -4.47 -3.09 -8.72
CA ASP A 20 -5.82 -3.49 -9.12
C ASP A 20 -6.82 -2.33 -9.14
N LEU A 21 -6.65 -1.32 -8.30
CA LEU A 21 -7.42 -0.08 -8.36
C LEU A 21 -7.08 0.71 -9.62
N GLU A 22 -5.81 0.91 -9.92
CA GLU A 22 -5.33 1.62 -11.12
C GLU A 22 -5.76 0.95 -12.43
N LYS A 23 -5.74 -0.40 -12.50
CA LYS A 23 -6.24 -1.15 -13.66
C LYS A 23 -7.72 -0.89 -13.96
N ARG A 24 -8.51 -0.53 -12.95
CA ARG A 24 -9.95 -0.25 -13.07
C ARG A 24 -10.23 1.22 -13.41
N TRP A 25 -9.21 2.06 -13.57
CA TRP A 25 -9.40 3.48 -13.83
C TRP A 25 -10.08 3.76 -15.18
N PRO A 26 -11.07 4.65 -15.23
CA PRO A 26 -11.69 5.05 -16.49
C PRO A 26 -10.73 5.92 -17.32
N ALA A 27 -10.76 5.75 -18.65
CA ALA A 27 -9.84 6.43 -19.58
C ALA A 27 -9.95 7.96 -19.63
N HIS A 28 -11.06 8.54 -19.15
CA HIS A 28 -11.35 9.96 -19.32
C HIS A 28 -11.47 10.74 -18.00
N SER A 29 -11.84 10.10 -16.89
CA SER A 29 -11.94 10.76 -15.58
C SER A 29 -11.93 9.71 -14.48
N ILE A 30 -11.09 9.92 -13.46
CA ILE A 30 -11.05 9.05 -12.28
C ILE A 30 -12.11 9.55 -11.29
N PRO A 31 -13.01 8.68 -10.79
CA PRO A 31 -13.98 9.06 -9.79
C PRO A 31 -13.29 9.54 -8.50
N PRO A 32 -13.78 10.60 -7.84
CA PRO A 32 -13.20 11.06 -6.58
C PRO A 32 -13.08 9.98 -5.50
N ALA A 33 -14.03 9.04 -5.47
CA ALA A 33 -13.99 7.90 -4.56
C ALA A 33 -12.81 6.94 -4.84
N MET A 34 -12.44 6.74 -6.10
CA MET A 34 -11.28 5.92 -6.46
C MET A 34 -9.96 6.65 -6.15
N LEU A 35 -9.93 7.98 -6.28
CA LEU A 35 -8.77 8.76 -5.85
C LEU A 35 -8.59 8.72 -4.34
N GLN A 36 -9.68 8.89 -3.58
CA GLN A 36 -9.62 8.76 -2.12
C GLN A 36 -9.17 7.36 -1.69
N GLU A 37 -9.68 6.31 -2.35
CA GLU A 37 -9.25 4.93 -2.08
C GLU A 37 -7.75 4.74 -2.40
N LEU A 38 -7.24 5.36 -3.47
CA LEU A 38 -5.81 5.32 -3.79
C LEU A 38 -5.01 6.03 -2.69
N ASP A 39 -5.37 7.27 -2.34
CA ASP A 39 -4.67 8.06 -1.33
C ASP A 39 -4.58 7.31 0.02
N ASP A 40 -5.68 6.67 0.43
CA ASP A 40 -5.75 5.89 1.66
C ASP A 40 -4.79 4.66 1.59
N LEU A 41 -4.79 3.94 0.47
CA LEU A 41 -3.91 2.79 0.26
C LEU A 41 -2.43 3.19 0.21
N GLU A 42 -2.11 4.30 -0.44
CA GLU A 42 -0.76 4.85 -0.52
C GLU A 42 -0.26 5.32 0.86
N GLU A 43 -1.12 5.95 1.67
CA GLU A 43 -0.78 6.33 3.04
C GLU A 43 -0.50 5.10 3.93
N GLU A 44 -1.32 4.05 3.80
CA GLU A 44 -1.08 2.78 4.50
C GLU A 44 0.22 2.12 4.07
N LEU A 45 0.52 2.11 2.76
CA LEU A 45 1.75 1.54 2.23
C LEU A 45 2.97 2.30 2.75
N ALA A 46 2.92 3.63 2.76
CA ALA A 46 3.99 4.46 3.30
C ALA A 46 4.23 4.20 4.80
N LYS A 47 3.17 3.99 5.58
CA LYS A 47 3.27 3.61 7.00
C LYS A 47 3.93 2.24 7.15
N ALA A 48 3.47 1.23 6.41
CA ALA A 48 4.02 -0.12 6.47
C ALA A 48 5.51 -0.17 6.08
N LEU A 49 5.91 0.55 5.02
CA LEU A 49 7.31 0.70 4.62
C LEU A 49 8.17 1.35 5.70
N LYS A 50 7.64 2.37 6.37
CA LYS A 50 8.34 3.04 7.48
C LYS A 50 8.51 2.13 8.69
N GLU A 51 7.51 1.33 9.00
CA GLU A 51 7.57 0.34 10.08
C GLU A 51 8.59 -0.76 9.77
N ALA A 52 8.55 -1.33 8.56
CA ALA A 52 9.53 -2.32 8.09
C ALA A 52 10.97 -1.77 8.18
N ARG A 53 11.18 -0.52 7.72
CA ARG A 53 12.50 0.12 7.77
C ARG A 53 12.97 0.44 9.19
N ARG A 54 12.07 0.80 10.11
CA ARG A 54 12.44 0.99 11.53
C ARG A 54 12.89 -0.32 12.14
N GLU A 55 12.15 -1.40 11.90
CA GLU A 55 12.52 -2.72 12.39
C GLU A 55 13.87 -3.21 11.84
N GLU A 56 14.22 -2.88 10.60
CA GLU A 56 15.54 -3.18 10.03
C GLU A 56 16.68 -2.38 10.70
N ASN A 57 16.45 -1.13 11.11
CA ASN A 57 17.47 -0.30 11.75
C ASN A 57 17.61 -0.57 13.26
N ASP A 58 16.59 -1.15 13.89
CA ASP A 58 16.57 -1.50 15.32
C ASP A 58 17.06 -2.94 15.59
N ALA A 59 17.38 -3.72 14.55
CA ALA A 59 17.88 -5.10 14.60
C ALA A 59 19.41 -5.19 14.45
#